data_AF-A0A4R1HXH7-F1
#
_entry.id   AF-A0A4R1HXH7-F1
#
_cell.length_a   1.000
_cell.length_b   1.000
_cell.length_c   1.000
_cell.angle_alpha   90.00
_cell.angle_beta   90.00
_cell.angle_gamma   90.00
#
_symmetry.space_group_name_H-M   'P 1'
#
loop_
_entity.id
_entity.type
_entity.pdbx_description
1 polymer ?
#
loop_
_entity_poly.entity_id
_entity_poly.type
_entity_poly.pdbx_seq_one_letter_code
_entity_poly.pdbx_strand_id
1 'polypeptide(L)' 'MTPDDTSRGAWALGLVEGELFRIGGVDLLDDARVEARWYADLYHPWTGGGDEPLERLAARIEILSLRAERGAGRPVRVLH' A
#
# COMPACT_ATOMS: atom_id res chain seq x y z
N MET A 1 -14.53 4.47 13.54
CA MET A 1 -13.14 4.03 13.35
C MET A 1 -12.64 3.47 14.67
N THR A 2 -12.13 2.25 14.68
CA THR A 2 -11.57 1.65 15.89
C THR A 2 -10.05 1.59 15.79
N PRO A 3 -9.30 1.69 16.91
CA PRO A 3 -7.85 1.49 16.92
C PRO A 3 -7.40 0.15 16.30
N ASP A 4 -8.29 -0.84 16.30
CA ASP A 4 -8.08 -2.18 15.74
C ASP A 4 -8.00 -2.18 14.20
N ASP A 5 -8.79 -1.33 13.53
CA ASP A 5 -8.77 -1.23 12.06
C ASP A 5 -7.47 -0.60 11.55
N THR A 6 -7.01 0.47 12.21
CA THR A 6 -5.72 1.11 11.91
C THR A 6 -4.55 0.15 12.15
N SER A 7 -4.60 -0.61 13.25
CA SER A 7 -3.57 -1.60 13.59
C SER A 7 -3.50 -2.72 12.53
N ARG A 8 -4.66 -3.21 12.09
CA ARG A 8 -4.74 -4.22 11.01
C ARG A 8 -4.21 -3.67 9.68
N GLY A 9 -4.56 -2.43 9.32
CA GLY A 9 -4.04 -1.76 8.14
C GLY A 9 -2.53 -1.61 8.16
N ALA A 10 -1.97 -1.15 9.29
CA ALA A 10 -0.51 -0.98 9.44
C ALA A 10 0.23 -2.33 9.32
N TRP A 11 -0.33 -3.39 9.89
CA TRP A 11 0.23 -4.73 9.77
C TRP A 11 0.18 -5.26 8.33
N ALA A 12 -0.94 -5.09 7.63
CA ALA A 12 -1.08 -5.47 6.22
C ALA A 12 -0.12 -4.69 5.31
N LEU A 13 0.09 -3.39 5.58
CA LEU A 13 1.09 -2.57 4.89
C LEU A 13 2.49 -3.16 5.05
N GLY A 14 2.89 -3.52 6.28
CA GLY A 14 4.20 -4.13 6.52
C GLY A 14 4.41 -5.45 5.79
N LEU A 15 3.37 -6.30 5.70
CA LEU A 15 3.46 -7.56 4.96
C LEU A 15 3.70 -7.35 3.47
N VAL A 16 2.95 -6.44 2.83
CA VAL A 16 3.07 -6.22 1.39
C VAL A 16 4.38 -5.52 1.03
N GLU A 17 4.86 -4.61 1.87
CA GLU A 17 6.19 -4.00 1.71
C GLU A 17 7.32 -5.04 1.85
N GLY A 18 7.20 -5.97 2.81
CA GLY A 18 8.13 -7.08 2.96
C GLY A 18 8.15 -8.01 1.74
N GLU A 19 6.99 -8.28 1.15
CA GLU A 19 6.86 -9.09 -0.07
C GLU A 19 7.51 -8.40 -1.28
N LEU A 20 7.29 -7.10 -1.47
CA LEU A 20 7.93 -6.30 -2.53
C LEU A 20 9.45 -6.33 -2.39
N PHE A 21 9.96 -6.11 -1.18
CA PHE A 21 11.39 -6.19 -0.90
C PHE A 21 11.96 -7.58 -1.22
N ARG A 22 11.24 -8.65 -0.86
CA ARG A 22 11.64 -10.03 -1.12
C ARG A 22 11.70 -10.35 -2.62
N ILE A 23 10.80 -9.78 -3.43
CA ILE A 23 10.70 -10.04 -4.87
C ILE A 23 11.75 -9.25 -5.68
N GLY A 24 11.89 -7.96 -5.41
CA GLY A 24 12.67 -7.05 -6.25
C GLY A 24 13.65 -6.16 -5.50
N GLY A 25 13.89 -6.42 -4.22
CA GLY A 25 14.80 -5.64 -3.39
C GLY A 25 14.28 -4.24 -3.08
N VAL A 26 15.21 -3.37 -2.69
CA VAL A 26 14.92 -1.98 -2.30
C VAL A 26 14.37 -1.16 -3.46
N ASP A 27 14.89 -1.36 -4.68
CA ASP A 27 14.49 -0.58 -5.85
C ASP A 27 12.99 -0.78 -6.19
N LEU A 28 12.52 -2.02 -6.15
CA LEU A 28 11.10 -2.32 -6.40
C LEU A 28 10.21 -1.77 -5.29
N LEU A 29 10.63 -1.89 -4.03
CA LEU A 29 9.89 -1.40 -2.87
C LEU A 29 9.76 0.13 -2.92
N ASP A 30 10.85 0.84 -3.17
CA ASP A 30 10.84 2.30 -3.17
C ASP A 30 10.03 2.87 -4.35
N ASP A 31 10.15 2.28 -5.55
CA ASP A 31 9.30 2.66 -6.69
C ASP A 31 7.80 2.44 -6.39
N ALA A 32 7.45 1.28 -5.81
CA ALA A 32 6.07 0.98 -5.45
C ALA A 32 5.54 1.91 -4.35
N ARG A 33 6.36 2.31 -3.38
CA ARG A 33 6.01 3.30 -2.35
C ARG A 33 5.74 4.68 -2.92
N VAL A 34 6.53 5.11 -3.91
CA VAL A 34 6.31 6.38 -4.61
C VAL A 34 4.96 6.35 -5.31
N GLU A 35 4.68 5.30 -6.08
CA GLU A 35 3.41 5.13 -6.78
C GLU A 35 2.21 5.11 -5.82
N ALA A 36 2.30 4.31 -4.75
CA ALA A 36 1.26 4.20 -3.73
C ALA A 36 0.99 5.54 -3.04
N ARG A 37 2.04 6.31 -2.73
CA ARG A 37 1.92 7.65 -2.16
C ARG A 37 1.24 8.61 -3.13
N TRP A 38 1.65 8.62 -4.39
CA TRP A 38 1.05 9.48 -5.42
C TRP A 38 -0.44 9.20 -5.59
N TYR A 39 -0.81 7.92 -5.66
CA TYR A 39 -2.22 7.51 -5.76
C TYR A 39 -3.03 7.96 -4.53
N ALA A 40 -2.49 7.73 -3.33
CA ALA A 40 -3.11 8.14 -2.09
C ALA A 40 -3.27 9.67 -1.99
N ASP A 41 -2.26 10.44 -2.42
CA ASP A 41 -2.31 11.91 -2.46
C ASP A 41 -3.37 12.43 -3.44
N LEU A 42 -3.59 11.74 -4.56
CA LEU A 42 -4.55 12.14 -5.59
C LEU A 42 -6.01 11.85 -5.19
N TYR A 43 -6.28 10.67 -4.63
CA TYR A 43 -7.65 10.19 -4.37
C TYR A 43 -8.09 10.31 -2.92
N HIS A 44 -7.14 10.34 -1.98
CA HIS A 44 -7.38 10.40 -0.55
C HIS A 44 -6.48 11.47 0.09
N PRO A 45 -6.66 12.75 -0.28
CA PRO A 45 -5.80 13.84 0.19
C PRO A 45 -5.85 13.94 1.72
N TRP A 46 -4.69 14.04 2.34
CA TRP A 46 -4.55 14.18 3.78
C TRP A 46 -3.56 15.29 4.10
N THR A 47 -3.95 16.20 4.98
CA THR A 47 -3.16 17.38 5.35
C THR A 47 -2.03 17.07 6.33
N GLY A 48 -1.87 15.80 6.74
CA GLY A 48 -0.88 15.38 7.73
C GLY A 48 -1.30 15.65 9.17
N GLY A 49 -2.53 16.11 9.42
CA GLY A 49 -3.06 16.33 10.75
C GLY A 49 -3.72 15.08 11.32
N GLY A 50 -3.39 14.74 12.58
CA GLY A 50 -3.95 13.57 13.27
C GLY A 50 -3.40 12.24 12.73
N ASP A 51 -4.19 11.19 12.86
CA ASP A 51 -3.87 9.88 12.28
C ASP A 51 -4.18 9.84 10.78
N GLU A 52 -3.40 9.07 10.02
CA GLU A 52 -3.68 8.85 8.59
C GLU A 52 -5.06 8.19 8.41
N PRO A 53 -5.94 8.72 7.52
CA PRO A 53 -7.24 8.11 7.26
C PRO A 53 -7.12 6.66 6.75
N LEU A 54 -8.04 5.80 7.17
CA LEU A 54 -8.00 4.37 6.83
C LEU A 54 -8.12 4.13 5.32
N GLU A 55 -8.93 4.92 4.62
CA GLU A 55 -9.11 4.83 3.17
C GLU A 55 -7.81 5.14 2.44
N ARG A 56 -7.03 6.09 2.97
CA ARG A 56 -5.73 6.46 2.44
C ARG A 56 -4.70 5.34 2.64
N LEU A 57 -4.69 4.74 3.83
CA LEU A 57 -3.86 3.57 4.13
C LEU A 57 -4.25 2.37 3.24
N ALA A 58 -5.55 2.12 3.07
CA ALA A 58 -6.07 1.06 2.21
C ALA A 58 -5.67 1.25 0.75
N ALA A 59 -5.78 2.47 0.21
CA ALA A 59 -5.35 2.80 -1.14
C ALA A 59 -3.85 2.55 -1.37
N ARG A 60 -3.00 2.84 -0.37
CA ARG A 60 -1.57 2.49 -0.44
C ARG A 60 -1.36 0.97 -0.49
N ILE A 61 -2.04 0.23 0.38
CA ILE A 61 -1.96 -1.24 0.42
C ILE A 61 -2.40 -1.85 -0.90
N GLU A 62 -3.45 -1.31 -1.53
CA GLU A 62 -3.92 -1.75 -2.85
C GLU A 62 -2.84 -1.62 -3.92
N ILE A 63 -2.25 -0.43 -4.08
CA ILE A 63 -1.20 -0.20 -5.07
C ILE A 63 0.03 -1.08 -4.81
N LEU A 64 0.45 -1.20 -3.55
CA LEU A 64 1.57 -2.07 -3.20
C LEU A 64 1.26 -3.55 -3.49
N SER A 65 0.02 -3.99 -3.27
CA SER A 65 -0.42 -5.36 -3.58
C SER A 65 -0.40 -5.63 -5.08
N LEU A 66 -0.91 -4.69 -5.88
CA LEU A 66 -0.86 -4.77 -7.35
C LEU A 66 0.59 -4.84 -7.86
N ARG A 67 1.49 -4.07 -7.25
CA ARG A 67 2.93 -4.09 -7.57
C ARG A 67 3.58 -5.41 -7.19
N ALA A 68 3.21 -5.98 -6.05
CA ALA A 68 3.71 -7.28 -5.59
C ALA A 68 3.22 -8.41 -6.52
N GLU A 69 1.95 -8.39 -6.93
CA GLU A 69 1.40 -9.35 -7.90
C GLU A 69 2.13 -9.27 -9.24
N ARG A 70 2.33 -8.05 -9.76
CA ARG A 70 3.07 -7.82 -11.01
C ARG A 70 4.53 -8.29 -10.92
N GLY A 71 5.22 -7.98 -9.82
CA GLY A 71 6.60 -8.40 -9.59
C GLY A 71 6.74 -9.93 -9.45
N ALA A 72 5.74 -10.60 -8.87
CA ALA A 72 5.68 -12.05 -8.75
C ALA A 72 5.25 -12.77 -10.03
N GLY A 73 4.90 -12.05 -11.11
CA GLY A 73 4.35 -12.62 -12.33
C GLY A 73 2.95 -13.23 -12.15
N ARG A 74 2.19 -12.80 -11.14
CA ARG A 74 0.82 -13.23 -10.89
C ARG A 74 -0.16 -12.40 -11.72
N PRO A 75 -1.28 -12.99 -12.18
CA PRO A 75 -2.32 -12.21 -12.85
C PRO A 75 -2.94 -11.24 -11.84
N VAL A 76 -2.95 -9.96 -12.20
CA VAL A 76 -3.60 -8.89 -11.42
C VAL A 76 -5.09 -9.19 -11.32
N ARG A 77 -5.61 -9.39 -10.10
CA ARG A 77 -7.05 -9.56 -9.88
C ARG A 77 -7.65 -8.21 -9.51
N VAL A 78 -8.32 -7.57 -10.47
CA VAL A 78 -9.16 -6.41 -10.20
C VAL A 78 -10.34 -6.90 -9.35
N LEU A 79 -10.37 -6.54 -8.06
CA LEU A 79 -11.51 -6.77 -7.20
C LEU A 79 -12.56 -5.69 -7.51
N HIS A 80 -13.68 -6.11 -8.11
CA HIS A 80 -14.87 -5.29 -8.34
C HIS A 80 -15.75 -5.24 -7.09
#